data_AF-A0A8B6ED23-F1
#
_entry.id   AF-A0A8B6ED23-F1
#
_cell.length_a   1.000
_cell.length_b   1.000
_cell.length_c   1.000
_cell.angle_alpha   90.00
_cell.angle_beta   90.00
_cell.angle_gamma   90.00
#
_symmetry.space_group_name_H-M   'P 1'
#
loop_
_entity.id
_entity.type
_entity.pdbx_description
1 polymer ?
#
loop_
_entity_poly.entity_id
_entity_poly.type
_entity_poly.pdbx_seq_one_letter_code
_entity_poly.pdbx_strand_id
1 'polypeptide(L)'
;MVSKTELPTVECKNLQSAFRNPDSVDIIIKQEVDKGYLVGPFKKLPFDRYRVSPIGIVEGKYSGKKRLIVDLSSPHESQDHFSINDLIDKEQCSLAYVKIDDAIKAIKEFGRLSILNKADIADAFKQ
;
A
#
# COMPACT_ATOMS: atom_id res chain seq x y z
N MET A 1 -16.62 -6.96 19.82
CA MET A 1 -15.51 -6.33 20.54
C MET A 1 -14.43 -7.37 20.76
N VAL A 2 -13.43 -7.43 19.86
CA VAL A 2 -12.22 -8.20 20.15
C VAL A 2 -11.55 -7.50 21.32
N SER A 3 -11.33 -8.19 22.44
CA SER A 3 -10.56 -7.66 23.55
C SER A 3 -9.24 -7.10 23.00
N LYS A 4 -8.76 -5.97 23.53
CA LYS A 4 -7.40 -5.47 23.25
C LYS A 4 -6.37 -6.45 23.82
N THR A 5 -6.29 -7.63 23.22
CA THR A 5 -5.20 -8.58 23.40
C THR A 5 -4.01 -7.93 22.72
N GLU A 6 -2.93 -7.73 23.48
CA GLU A 6 -1.74 -7.06 22.98
C GLU A 6 -1.24 -7.73 21.69
N LEU A 7 -1.21 -6.98 20.59
CA LEU A 7 -0.75 -7.52 19.31
C LEU A 7 0.73 -7.92 19.45
N PRO A 8 1.12 -9.16 19.10
CA PRO A 8 2.50 -9.60 19.20
C PRO A 8 3.37 -8.97 18.12
N THR A 9 4.68 -9.01 18.35
CA THR A 9 5.67 -8.74 17.30
C THR A 9 5.61 -9.84 16.25
N VAL A 10 5.51 -9.46 14.98
CA VAL A 10 5.46 -10.41 13.85
C VAL A 10 6.43 -9.97 12.77
N GLU A 11 7.32 -10.87 12.37
CA GLU A 11 8.30 -10.63 11.31
C GLU A 11 8.10 -11.60 10.15
N CYS A 12 7.83 -11.06 8.98
CA CYS A 12 7.72 -11.83 7.75
C CYS A 12 8.93 -11.55 6.85
N LYS A 13 9.45 -12.60 6.22
CA LYS A 13 10.59 -12.49 5.31
C LYS A 13 10.16 -11.84 4.00
N ASN A 14 11.07 -11.06 3.40
CA ASN A 14 10.85 -10.43 2.10
C ASN A 14 10.53 -11.45 1.00
N LEU A 15 9.82 -10.99 -0.03
CA LEU A 15 9.50 -11.80 -1.19
C LEU A 15 10.77 -12.08 -2.00
N GLN A 16 10.79 -13.21 -2.70
CA GLN A 16 11.93 -13.62 -3.53
C GLN A 16 12.33 -12.55 -4.57
N SER A 17 11.36 -11.75 -5.05
CA SER A 17 11.61 -10.68 -6.03
C SER A 17 12.45 -9.54 -5.47
N ALA A 18 12.36 -9.23 -4.17
CA ALA A 18 13.22 -8.24 -3.52
C ALA A 18 14.68 -8.72 -3.48
N PHE A 19 14.91 -9.98 -3.07
CA PHE A 19 16.25 -10.56 -3.05
C PHE A 19 16.90 -10.67 -4.44
N ARG A 20 16.09 -10.83 -5.50
CA ARG A 20 16.57 -10.85 -6.88
C ARG A 20 16.88 -9.47 -7.45
N ASN A 21 16.41 -8.39 -6.80
CA ASN A 21 16.54 -7.02 -7.29
C ASN A 21 16.99 -6.06 -6.17
N PRO A 22 18.11 -6.35 -5.46
CA PRO A 22 18.52 -5.59 -4.30
C PRO A 22 18.78 -4.10 -4.62
N ASP A 23 19.47 -3.81 -5.73
CA ASP A 23 19.77 -2.42 -6.13
C ASP A 23 18.49 -1.60 -6.38
N SER A 24 17.47 -2.24 -6.96
CA SER A 24 16.18 -1.58 -7.21
C SER A 24 15.44 -1.30 -5.91
N VAL A 25 15.54 -2.21 -4.93
CA VAL A 25 14.98 -2.00 -3.58
C VAL A 25 15.66 -0.81 -2.92
N ASP A 26 17.00 -0.77 -2.91
CA ASP A 26 17.77 0.31 -2.27
C ASP A 26 17.47 1.67 -2.90
N ILE A 27 17.45 1.75 -4.24
CA ILE A 27 17.13 2.99 -4.97
C ILE A 27 15.72 3.46 -4.65
N ILE A 28 14.72 2.57 -4.69
CA ILE A 28 13.32 2.97 -4.47
C ILE A 28 13.10 3.39 -3.01
N ILE A 29 13.63 2.63 -2.04
CA ILE A 29 13.53 2.99 -0.62
C ILE A 29 14.19 4.34 -0.38
N LYS A 30 15.38 4.57 -0.93
CA LYS A 30 16.06 5.87 -0.81
C LYS A 30 15.21 7.01 -1.37
N GLN A 31 14.61 6.83 -2.54
CA GLN A 31 13.73 7.84 -3.14
C GLN A 31 12.51 8.14 -2.26
N GLU A 32 11.88 7.12 -1.69
CA GLU A 32 10.72 7.29 -0.80
C GLU A 32 11.11 8.00 0.51
N VAL A 33 12.30 7.72 1.05
CA VAL A 33 12.86 8.44 2.22
C VAL A 33 13.19 9.90 1.86
N ASP A 34 13.86 10.12 0.72
CA ASP A 34 14.24 11.48 0.28
C ASP A 34 13.00 12.36 0.00
N LYS A 35 11.87 11.75 -0.41
CA LYS A 35 10.55 12.41 -0.54
C LYS A 35 9.83 12.63 0.79
N GLY A 36 10.32 12.06 1.89
CA GLY A 36 9.68 12.11 3.21
C GLY A 36 8.48 11.17 3.38
N TYR A 37 8.25 10.24 2.44
CA TYR A 37 7.14 9.27 2.51
C TYR A 37 7.43 8.08 3.43
N LEU A 38 8.71 7.85 3.75
CA LEU A 38 9.17 6.83 4.69
C LEU A 38 10.17 7.44 5.68
N VAL A 39 10.19 6.90 6.90
CA VAL A 39 11.16 7.28 7.94
C VAL A 39 12.07 6.08 8.20
N GLY A 40 13.38 6.33 8.21
CA GLY A 40 14.42 5.31 8.37
C GLY A 40 15.49 5.43 7.27
N PRO A 41 16.30 4.38 7.06
CA PRO A 41 16.38 3.17 7.87
C PRO A 41 16.90 3.45 9.28
N PHE A 42 16.36 2.76 10.29
CA PHE A 42 16.79 2.92 11.67
C PHE A 42 17.93 1.94 12.00
N LYS A 43 18.93 2.41 12.76
CA LYS A 43 20.05 1.56 13.24
C LYS A 43 19.62 0.54 14.30
N LYS A 44 18.54 0.84 15.02
CA LYS A 44 17.91 -0.02 16.04
C LYS A 44 16.40 0.03 15.81
N LEU A 45 15.72 -1.05 16.18
CA LEU A 45 14.26 -1.11 16.20
C LEU A 45 13.69 0.10 16.97
N PRO A 46 12.81 0.90 16.35
CA PRO A 46 12.29 2.12 16.95
C PRO A 46 11.23 1.87 18.04
N PHE A 47 10.67 0.66 18.10
CA PHE A 47 9.60 0.28 19.03
C PHE A 47 9.89 -1.11 19.65
N ASP A 48 9.44 -1.33 20.88
CA ASP A 48 9.55 -2.62 21.56
C ASP A 48 8.61 -3.68 20.96
N ARG A 49 7.47 -3.24 20.42
CA ARG A 49 6.52 -4.06 19.66
C ARG A 49 6.38 -3.50 18.26
N TYR A 50 6.56 -4.35 17.26
CA TYR A 50 6.57 -3.94 15.86
C TYR A 50 6.12 -5.07 14.94
N ARG A 51 5.81 -4.72 13.69
CA ARG A 51 5.49 -5.70 12.67
C ARG A 51 6.29 -5.41 11.41
N VAL A 52 6.81 -6.46 10.79
CA VAL A 52 7.58 -6.37 9.54
C VAL A 52 6.80 -7.10 8.47
N SER A 53 6.20 -6.34 7.56
CA SER A 53 5.58 -6.87 6.34
C SER A 53 6.64 -7.10 5.26
N PRO A 54 6.53 -8.17 4.46
CA PRO A 54 7.44 -8.44 3.37
C PRO A 54 7.41 -7.31 2.34
N ILE A 55 8.58 -6.97 1.80
CA ILE A 55 8.67 -6.19 0.57
C ILE A 55 8.99 -7.07 -0.63
N GLY A 56 8.55 -6.63 -1.80
CA GLY A 56 8.83 -7.26 -3.09
C GLY A 56 8.99 -6.22 -4.20
N ILE A 57 9.50 -6.68 -5.34
CA ILE A 57 9.57 -5.89 -6.57
C ILE A 57 8.60 -6.47 -7.60
N VAL A 58 7.84 -5.58 -8.25
CA VAL A 58 6.97 -5.88 -9.41
C VAL A 58 7.34 -4.96 -10.56
N GLU A 59 7.40 -5.50 -11.76
CA GLU A 59 7.63 -4.73 -12.99
C GLU A 59 6.30 -4.41 -13.69
N GLY A 60 6.10 -3.14 -14.03
CA GLY A 60 4.93 -2.72 -14.80
C GLY A 60 4.95 -3.30 -16.21
N LYS A 61 3.93 -4.10 -16.55
CA LYS A 61 3.80 -4.82 -17.83
C LYS A 61 4.11 -4.00 -19.09
N TYR A 62 3.76 -2.71 -19.10
CA TYR A 62 3.93 -1.84 -20.28
C TYR A 62 5.01 -0.78 -20.13
N SER A 63 5.45 -0.49 -18.90
CA SER A 63 6.41 0.59 -18.63
C SER A 63 7.81 0.09 -18.32
N GLY A 64 7.97 -1.21 -18.01
CA GLY A 64 9.21 -1.77 -17.48
C GLY A 64 9.63 -1.20 -16.12
N LYS A 65 8.84 -0.29 -15.54
CA LYS A 65 9.18 0.37 -14.29
C LYS A 65 8.99 -0.61 -13.13
N LYS A 66 10.07 -0.83 -12.38
CA LYS A 66 10.05 -1.57 -11.11
C LYS A 66 9.35 -0.73 -10.04
N ARG A 67 8.48 -1.37 -9.27
CA ARG A 67 7.77 -0.80 -8.14
C ARG A 67 8.00 -1.67 -6.92
N LEU A 68 8.25 -1.02 -5.79
CA LEU A 68 8.23 -1.67 -4.49
C LEU A 68 6.79 -1.98 -4.11
N ILE A 69 6.52 -3.20 -3.68
CA ILE A 69 5.25 -3.60 -3.08
C ILE A 69 5.48 -4.00 -1.63
N VAL A 70 4.50 -3.71 -0.78
CA VAL A 70 4.47 -4.14 0.62
C VAL A 70 3.30 -5.10 0.77
N ASP A 71 3.58 -6.32 1.23
CA ASP A 71 2.56 -7.33 1.43
C ASP A 71 1.92 -7.19 2.82
N LEU A 72 0.85 -6.42 2.89
CA LEU A 72 0.07 -6.19 4.11
C LEU A 72 -0.87 -7.35 4.46
N SER A 73 -0.99 -8.34 3.58
CA SER A 73 -1.74 -9.58 3.81
C SER A 73 -0.88 -10.69 4.40
N SER A 74 0.42 -10.46 4.56
CA SER A 74 1.31 -11.38 5.27
C SER A 74 1.16 -11.27 6.80
N PRO A 75 1.28 -12.38 7.55
CA PRO A 75 1.44 -13.75 7.05
C PRO A 75 0.14 -14.30 6.44
N HIS A 76 0.25 -14.94 5.28
CA HIS A 76 -0.91 -15.56 4.62
C HIS A 76 -1.33 -16.81 5.41
N GLU A 77 -2.62 -16.93 5.70
CA GLU A 77 -3.24 -18.14 6.26
C GLU A 77 -2.64 -18.62 7.61
N SER A 78 -2.07 -17.71 8.41
CA SER A 78 -1.60 -18.06 9.76
C SER A 78 -2.77 -18.17 10.74
N GLN A 79 -2.84 -19.29 11.46
CA GLN A 79 -3.81 -19.48 12.55
C GLN A 79 -3.43 -18.69 13.80
N ASP A 80 -2.14 -18.35 13.95
CA ASP A 80 -1.58 -17.73 15.14
C ASP A 80 -1.44 -16.21 15.02
N HIS A 81 -1.37 -15.69 13.79
CA HIS A 81 -1.07 -14.29 13.51
C HIS A 81 -1.92 -13.71 12.38
N PHE A 82 -2.77 -12.75 12.71
CA PHE A 82 -3.54 -11.99 11.73
C PHE A 82 -2.65 -11.06 10.90
N SER A 83 -2.95 -10.88 9.62
CA SER A 83 -2.28 -9.88 8.77
C SER A 83 -2.68 -8.45 9.16
N ILE A 84 -1.99 -7.43 8.63
CA ILE A 84 -2.40 -6.04 8.88
C ILE A 84 -3.80 -5.78 8.33
N ASN A 85 -4.11 -6.34 7.16
CA ASN A 85 -5.42 -6.18 6.54
C ASN A 85 -6.55 -6.86 7.34
N ASP A 86 -6.28 -7.99 8.00
CA ASP A 86 -7.26 -8.68 8.86
C ASP A 86 -7.56 -7.90 10.15
N LEU A 87 -6.61 -7.08 10.59
CA LEU A 87 -6.73 -6.27 11.81
C LEU A 87 -7.50 -4.96 11.59
N ILE A 88 -7.81 -4.59 10.34
CA ILE A 88 -8.56 -3.38 10.02
C ILE A 88 -10.07 -3.67 10.15
N ASP A 89 -10.73 -2.93 11.04
CA ASP A 89 -12.18 -2.99 11.20
C ASP A 89 -12.86 -2.39 9.96
N LYS A 90 -13.53 -3.25 9.18
CA LYS A 90 -14.18 -2.86 7.93
C LYS A 90 -15.43 -2.01 8.15
N GLU A 91 -16.08 -2.11 9.31
CA GLU A 91 -17.25 -1.29 9.63
C GLU A 91 -16.83 0.14 9.94
N GLN A 92 -15.70 0.31 10.64
CA GLN A 92 -15.16 1.63 11.02
C GLN A 92 -14.30 2.26 9.91
N CYS A 93 -13.66 1.47 9.07
CA CYS A 93 -12.76 1.92 8.01
C CYS A 93 -13.29 1.55 6.62
N SER A 94 -14.54 1.90 6.33
CA SER A 94 -15.14 1.71 5.00
C SER A 94 -14.85 2.89 4.07
N LEU A 95 -14.64 2.61 2.78
CA LEU A 95 -14.42 3.60 1.73
C LEU A 95 -15.42 3.38 0.59
N ALA A 96 -16.14 4.43 0.22
CA ALA A 96 -17.05 4.42 -0.92
C ALA A 96 -16.40 5.13 -2.11
N TYR A 97 -16.10 4.36 -3.17
CA TYR A 97 -15.59 4.92 -4.42
C TYR A 97 -16.73 5.43 -5.31
N VAL A 98 -16.46 6.52 -6.03
CA VAL A 98 -17.31 6.98 -7.14
C VAL A 98 -17.35 5.90 -8.21
N LYS A 99 -18.54 5.55 -8.68
CA LYS A 99 -18.74 4.52 -9.69
C LYS A 99 -18.71 5.14 -11.10
N ILE A 100 -18.51 4.28 -12.09
CA ILE A 100 -18.62 4.68 -13.49
C ILE A 100 -20.05 5.20 -13.79
N ASP A 101 -21.07 4.62 -13.17
CA ASP A 101 -22.46 5.07 -13.33
C ASP A 101 -22.67 6.52 -12.88
N ASP A 102 -22.00 6.93 -11.80
CA ASP A 102 -22.05 8.31 -11.30
C ASP A 102 -21.43 9.27 -12.33
N ALA A 103 -20.30 8.89 -12.92
CA ALA A 103 -19.66 9.66 -13.97
C ALA A 103 -20.52 9.73 -15.24
N ILE A 104 -21.14 8.61 -15.66
CA ILE A 104 -22.06 8.57 -16.81
C ILE A 104 -23.25 9.49 -16.57
N LYS A 105 -23.82 9.46 -15.36
CA LYS A 105 -24.95 10.30 -14.99
C LYS A 105 -24.56 11.78 -15.07
N ALA A 106 -23.42 12.16 -14.52
CA ALA A 106 -22.92 13.53 -14.60
C ALA A 106 -22.75 14.00 -16.06
N ILE A 107 -22.12 13.19 -16.92
CA ILE A 107 -21.94 13.52 -18.35
C ILE A 107 -23.30 13.70 -19.05
N LYS A 108 -24.27 12.84 -18.76
CA LYS A 108 -25.63 12.95 -19.33
C LYS A 108 -26.34 14.22 -18.88
N GLU A 109 -26.15 14.65 -17.63
CA GLU A 109 -26.74 15.88 -17.09
C GLU A 109 -26.18 17.15 -17.77
N PHE A 110 -24.88 17.21 -18.07
CA PHE A 110 -24.31 18.34 -18.82
C PHE A 110 -24.67 18.35 -20.31
N GLY A 111 -25.07 17.20 -20.85
CA GLY A 111 -25.63 17.09 -22.20
C GLY A 111 -24.59 17.07 -23.32
N ARG A 112 -25.11 17.11 -24.55
CA ARG A 112 -24.31 17.07 -25.77
C ARG A 112 -23.47 18.34 -25.90
N LEU A 113 -22.24 18.20 -26.38
CA LEU A 113 -21.24 19.27 -26.51
C LEU A 113 -20.59 19.71 -25.17
N SER A 114 -20.82 18.97 -24.08
CA SER A 114 -20.06 19.16 -22.85
C SER A 114 -18.57 18.87 -23.06
N ILE A 115 -17.73 19.68 -22.42
CA ILE A 115 -16.27 19.53 -22.43
C ILE A 115 -15.87 18.72 -21.20
N LEU A 116 -15.06 17.67 -21.40
CA LEU A 116 -14.56 16.84 -20.32
C LEU A 116 -13.07 17.10 -20.11
N ASN A 117 -12.69 17.26 -18.85
CA ASN A 117 -11.30 17.37 -18.44
C ASN A 117 -10.97 16.21 -17.49
N LYS A 118 -9.80 15.61 -17.66
CA LYS A 118 -9.26 14.59 -16.76
C LYS A 118 -7.98 15.10 -16.12
N ALA A 119 -7.95 15.10 -14.79
CA ALA A 119 -6.75 15.33 -14.00
C ALA A 119 -6.39 14.05 -13.25
N ASP A 120 -5.09 13.78 -13.13
CA ASP A 120 -4.55 12.67 -12.33
C ASP A 120 -3.71 13.28 -11.22
N ILE A 121 -3.92 12.82 -9.99
CA ILE A 121 -3.17 13.30 -8.82
C ILE A 121 -2.03 12.32 -8.56
N ALA A 122 -0.80 12.78 -8.78
CA ALA A 122 0.38 12.00 -8.47
C ALA A 122 0.51 11.78 -6.95
N ASP A 123 0.93 10.58 -6.56
CA ASP A 123 1.18 10.19 -5.16
C ASP A 123 0.00 10.51 -4.22
N ALA A 124 -1.26 10.36 -4.67
CA ALA A 124 -2.46 10.78 -3.92
C ALA A 124 -2.59 10.21 -2.50
N PHE A 125 -2.05 9.01 -2.25
CA PHE A 125 -2.07 8.35 -0.94
C PHE A 125 -0.92 8.78 -0.01
N LYS A 126 -0.04 9.69 -0.48
CA LYS A 126 1.14 10.18 0.24
C LYS A 126 1.07 11.69 0.51
N GLN A 127 -0.06 12.32 0.19
CA GLN A 127 -0.35 13.73 0.45
C GLN A 127 -0.54 13.99 1.95
#